data_AF-A0A9X4MYZ9-F1
#
_entry.id   AF-A0A9X4MYZ9-F1
#
_cell.length_a   1.000
_cell.length_b   1.000
_cell.length_c   1.000
_cell.angle_alpha   90.00
_cell.angle_beta   90.00
_cell.angle_gamma   90.00
#
_symmetry.space_group_name_H-M   'P 1'
#
loop_
_entity.id
_entity.type
_entity.pdbx_description
1 polymer ?
#
loop_
_entity_poly.entity_id
_entity_poly.type
_entity_poly.pdbx_seq_one_letter_code
_entity_poly.pdbx_strand_id
1 'polypeptide(L)'
;MNFLLLLLIAHFLGDFVLQPTSWVKSKFKDGLSSSGFWKHIATHALLLVLIGLMLPNYTLALAIVLVSHIIIDALKISFLSFLNSDTSKIYSFILDQLFHIIVILIVAFNTSLSFNWELLLEPSVLLVSLGYIFLSLPSSSILRVILSPYTKEVENTPILKKSNHWKSFFFSEDSDEVEQKSLKNGGKHIGIIERLLVFTFILIGQWSAVGFLITAKSVFRFGDLNQGKNRQFTEYVLIGTLLSFGFAIFTALLVQFALRLV
;
A
#
# COMPACT_ATOMS: atom_id res chain seq x y z
N MET A 1 -0.74 21.01 14.42
CA MET A 1 -1.72 20.37 13.51
C MET A 1 -1.86 21.13 12.18
N ASN A 2 -2.24 22.41 12.19
CA ASN A 2 -2.51 23.17 10.94
C ASN A 2 -1.27 23.33 10.03
N PHE A 3 -0.08 23.54 10.61
CA PHE A 3 1.17 23.66 9.84
C PHE A 3 1.55 22.36 9.10
N LEU A 4 1.50 21.20 9.78
CA LEU A 4 1.71 19.90 9.14
C LEU A 4 0.75 19.67 7.98
N LEU A 5 -0.53 19.99 8.17
CA LEU A 5 -1.54 19.80 7.14
C LEU A 5 -1.26 20.70 5.92
N LEU A 6 -0.87 21.95 6.13
CA LEU A 6 -0.49 22.86 5.04
C LEU A 6 0.72 22.35 4.26
N LEU A 7 1.73 21.80 4.93
CA LEU A 7 2.89 21.19 4.26
C LEU A 7 2.50 19.95 3.46
N LEU A 8 1.66 19.07 4.00
CA LEU A 8 1.18 17.88 3.29
C LEU A 8 0.31 18.26 2.07
N ILE A 9 -0.53 19.28 2.19
CA ILE A 9 -1.31 19.80 1.07
C ILE A 9 -0.39 20.37 -0.01
N ALA A 10 0.58 21.21 0.36
CA ALA A 10 1.54 21.76 -0.60
C ALA A 10 2.34 20.66 -1.30
N HIS A 11 2.78 19.65 -0.56
CA HIS A 11 3.47 18.48 -1.10
C HIS A 11 2.61 17.75 -2.15
N PHE A 12 1.41 17.31 -1.76
CA PHE A 12 0.53 16.58 -2.67
C PHE A 12 0.11 17.40 -3.88
N LEU A 13 -0.15 18.70 -3.69
CA LEU A 13 -0.49 19.60 -4.78
C LEU A 13 0.69 19.77 -5.74
N GLY A 14 1.91 19.96 -5.22
CA GLY A 14 3.11 20.14 -6.04
C GLY A 14 3.53 18.88 -6.81
N ASP A 15 3.52 17.71 -6.17
CA ASP A 15 3.99 16.45 -6.76
C ASP A 15 2.98 15.78 -7.69
N PHE A 16 1.69 15.84 -7.37
CA PHE A 16 0.66 15.08 -8.10
C PHE A 16 -0.24 15.94 -8.98
N VAL A 17 -0.59 17.15 -8.53
CA VAL A 17 -1.56 18.00 -9.24
C VAL A 17 -0.86 18.96 -10.20
N LEU A 18 0.22 19.59 -9.75
CA LEU A 18 0.92 20.66 -10.46
C LEU A 18 2.19 20.18 -11.19
N GLN A 19 2.46 18.87 -11.24
CA GLN A 19 3.57 18.28 -11.99
C GLN A 19 3.07 17.57 -13.26
N PRO A 20 3.03 18.25 -14.43
CA PRO A 20 2.70 17.65 -15.71
C PRO A 20 3.60 16.47 -16.08
N THR A 21 3.03 15.48 -16.78
CA THR A 21 3.78 14.32 -17.31
C THR A 21 4.91 14.71 -18.27
N SER A 22 4.79 15.87 -18.95
CA SER A 22 5.86 16.42 -19.80
C SER A 22 7.12 16.78 -19.01
N TRP A 23 6.97 17.27 -17.78
CA TRP A 23 8.10 17.60 -16.92
C TRP A 23 8.81 16.33 -16.47
N VAL A 24 8.03 15.32 -16.07
CA VAL A 24 8.56 13.99 -15.73
C VAL A 24 9.34 13.41 -16.90
N LYS A 25 8.78 13.42 -18.11
CA LYS A 25 9.50 12.96 -19.33
C LYS A 25 10.80 13.71 -19.58
N SER A 26 10.84 15.03 -19.34
CA SER A 26 12.08 15.81 -19.47
C SER A 26 13.12 15.46 -18.41
N LYS A 27 12.71 15.17 -17.16
CA LYS A 27 13.60 14.71 -16.08
C LYS A 27 14.28 13.38 -16.47
N PHE A 28 13.54 12.47 -17.11
CA PHE A 28 14.08 11.21 -17.61
C PHE A 28 15.10 11.38 -18.74
N LYS A 29 14.87 12.34 -19.65
CA LYS A 29 15.72 12.55 -20.83
C LYS A 29 16.99 13.35 -20.51
N ASP A 30 16.83 14.47 -19.81
CA ASP A 30 17.86 15.50 -19.64
C ASP A 30 18.40 15.57 -18.19
N GLY A 31 17.93 14.68 -17.29
CA GLY A 31 18.39 14.60 -15.91
C GLY A 31 18.14 15.88 -15.10
N LEU A 32 19.15 16.28 -14.31
CA LEU A 32 19.12 17.49 -13.48
C LEU A 32 19.13 18.79 -14.31
N SER A 33 19.60 18.72 -15.57
CA SER A 33 19.58 19.85 -16.50
C SER A 33 18.22 20.07 -17.14
N SER A 34 17.23 19.22 -16.85
CA SER A 34 15.90 19.32 -17.43
C SER A 34 15.16 20.58 -16.99
N SER A 35 14.51 21.26 -17.94
CA SER A 35 13.65 22.40 -17.61
C SER A 35 12.46 21.99 -16.73
N GLY A 36 12.01 20.74 -16.82
CA GLY A 36 10.94 20.20 -15.97
C GLY A 36 11.33 20.04 -14.50
N PHE A 37 12.61 19.77 -14.20
CA PHE A 37 13.10 19.73 -12.83
C PHE A 37 13.00 21.10 -12.15
N TRP A 38 13.52 22.15 -12.80
CA TRP A 38 13.48 23.50 -12.26
C TRP A 38 12.07 24.08 -12.18
N LYS A 39 11.20 23.79 -13.17
CA LYS A 39 9.78 24.18 -13.11
C LYS A 39 9.06 23.54 -11.93
N HIS A 40 9.35 22.27 -11.65
CA HIS A 40 8.77 21.57 -10.50
C HIS A 40 9.26 22.14 -9.16
N ILE A 41 10.55 22.42 -9.02
CA ILE A 41 11.08 23.09 -7.82
C ILE A 41 10.45 24.47 -7.65
N ALA A 42 10.29 25.24 -8.73
CA ALA A 42 9.64 26.54 -8.68
C ALA A 42 8.18 26.45 -8.22
N THR A 43 7.43 25.41 -8.62
CA THR A 43 6.07 25.19 -8.12
C THR A 43 6.05 24.94 -6.61
N HIS A 44 6.96 24.11 -6.08
CA HIS A 44 7.06 23.87 -4.64
C HIS A 44 7.50 25.11 -3.87
N ALA A 45 8.50 25.83 -4.39
CA ALA A 45 8.94 27.09 -3.81
C ALA A 45 7.79 28.10 -3.72
N LEU A 46 6.98 28.23 -4.78
CA LEU A 46 5.82 29.12 -4.79
C LEU A 46 4.80 28.72 -3.70
N LEU A 47 4.45 27.43 -3.61
CA LEU A 47 3.51 26.95 -2.60
C LEU A 47 4.02 27.18 -1.17
N LEU A 48 5.30 26.93 -0.92
CA LEU A 48 5.90 27.15 0.40
C LEU A 48 6.02 28.64 0.73
N VAL A 49 6.29 29.51 -0.25
CA VAL A 49 6.26 30.97 -0.06
C VAL A 49 4.85 31.44 0.31
N LEU A 50 3.80 30.95 -0.36
CA LEU A 50 2.43 31.30 0.00
C LEU A 50 2.10 30.91 1.45
N ILE A 51 2.55 29.73 1.90
CA ILE A 51 2.41 29.33 3.31
C ILE A 51 3.22 30.25 4.23
N GLY A 52 4.46 30.60 3.85
CA GLY A 52 5.33 31.48 4.63
C GLY A 52 4.79 32.90 4.80
N LEU A 53 4.07 33.42 3.80
CA LEU A 53 3.37 34.71 3.89
C LEU A 53 2.26 34.69 4.94
N MET A 54 1.57 33.56 5.10
CA MET A 54 0.53 33.37 6.12
C MET A 54 1.12 33.05 7.50
N LEU A 55 2.29 32.41 7.54
CA LEU A 55 2.93 31.88 8.75
C LEU A 55 4.43 32.26 8.83
N PRO A 56 4.78 33.55 9.07
CA PRO A 56 6.17 34.03 8.99
C PRO A 56 7.14 33.37 9.98
N ASN A 57 6.63 32.91 11.13
CA ASN A 57 7.42 32.26 12.17
C ASN A 57 8.02 30.90 11.75
N TYR A 58 7.54 30.33 10.64
CA TYR A 58 7.97 29.01 10.14
C TYR A 58 8.89 29.11 8.91
N THR A 59 9.41 30.29 8.58
CA THR A 59 10.29 30.52 7.42
C THR A 59 11.48 29.57 7.35
N LEU A 60 12.18 29.34 8.46
CA LEU A 60 13.30 28.39 8.51
C LEU A 60 12.85 26.96 8.21
N ALA A 61 11.72 26.53 8.77
CA ALA A 61 11.15 25.21 8.50
C ALA A 61 10.77 25.02 7.02
N LEU A 62 10.14 26.03 6.43
CA LEU A 62 9.78 26.03 5.00
C LEU A 62 11.02 25.95 4.11
N ALA A 63 12.10 26.67 4.46
CA ALA A 63 13.37 26.58 3.74
C ALA A 63 13.99 25.19 3.82
N ILE A 64 13.96 24.53 4.99
CA ILE A 64 14.44 23.16 5.17
C ILE A 64 13.64 22.20 4.28
N VAL A 65 12.31 22.29 4.27
CA VAL A 65 11.45 21.45 3.41
C VAL A 65 11.78 21.65 1.93
N LEU A 66 11.94 22.90 1.48
CA LEU A 66 12.29 23.20 0.09
C LEU A 66 13.65 22.60 -0.29
N VAL A 67 14.67 22.79 0.55
CA VAL A 67 16.01 22.27 0.29
C VAL A 67 16.01 20.74 0.28
N SER A 68 15.33 20.10 1.24
CA SER A 68 15.20 18.64 1.25
C SER A 68 14.48 18.12 0.01
N HIS A 69 13.45 18.83 -0.48
CA HIS A 69 12.72 18.45 -1.67
C HIS A 69 13.65 18.39 -2.88
N ILE A 70 14.46 19.44 -3.06
CA ILE A 70 15.46 19.52 -4.15
C ILE A 70 16.45 18.36 -4.05
N ILE A 71 16.96 18.08 -2.85
CA ILE A 71 17.95 17.00 -2.62
C ILE A 71 17.33 15.64 -2.95
N ILE A 72 16.14 15.34 -2.43
CA ILE A 72 15.47 14.05 -2.63
C ILE A 72 15.14 13.84 -4.11
N ASP A 73 14.56 14.83 -4.79
CA ASP A 73 14.26 14.75 -6.23
C ASP A 73 15.55 14.55 -7.06
N ALA A 74 16.65 15.22 -6.69
CA ALA A 74 17.93 15.08 -7.37
C ALA A 74 18.56 13.69 -7.16
N LEU A 75 18.50 13.17 -5.93
CA LEU A 75 18.94 11.81 -5.60
C LEU A 75 18.12 10.77 -6.35
N LYS A 76 16.79 10.97 -6.45
CA LYS A 76 15.91 10.11 -7.23
C LYS A 76 16.35 10.06 -8.68
N ILE A 77 16.56 11.20 -9.34
CA ILE A 77 16.99 11.24 -10.76
C ILE A 77 18.32 10.51 -10.96
N SER A 78 19.29 10.73 -10.07
CA SER A 78 20.58 10.04 -10.11
C SER A 78 20.41 8.53 -9.97
N PHE A 79 19.63 8.09 -8.98
CA PHE A 79 19.38 6.68 -8.72
C PHE A 79 18.59 6.00 -9.85
N LEU A 80 17.61 6.69 -10.43
CA LEU A 80 16.76 6.17 -11.50
C LEU A 80 17.56 5.87 -12.78
N SER A 81 18.64 6.62 -13.04
CA SER A 81 19.56 6.35 -14.15
C SER A 81 20.25 4.97 -14.06
N PHE A 82 20.34 4.40 -12.85
CA PHE A 82 20.95 3.09 -12.60
C PHE A 82 19.94 1.92 -12.63
N LEU A 83 18.64 2.21 -12.74
CA LEU A 83 17.57 1.24 -12.59
C LEU A 83 17.03 0.72 -13.93
N ASN A 84 17.21 -0.58 -14.19
CA ASN A 84 16.82 -1.22 -15.45
C ASN A 84 15.43 -1.89 -15.43
N SER A 85 14.81 -2.11 -14.26
CA SER A 85 13.55 -2.87 -14.15
C SER A 85 12.36 -1.99 -13.77
N ASP A 86 11.16 -2.31 -14.29
CA ASP A 86 9.95 -1.53 -13.96
C ASP A 86 9.55 -1.63 -12.47
N THR A 87 9.86 -2.74 -11.81
CA THR A 87 9.68 -2.89 -10.36
C THR A 87 10.54 -1.90 -9.57
N SER A 88 11.80 -1.74 -9.97
CA SER A 88 12.71 -0.80 -9.30
C SER A 88 12.28 0.66 -9.46
N LYS A 89 11.66 1.03 -10.59
CA LYS A 89 11.08 2.37 -10.79
C LYS A 89 9.94 2.65 -9.81
N ILE A 90 9.08 1.65 -9.56
CA ILE A 90 8.00 1.77 -8.57
C ILE A 90 8.58 1.94 -7.16
N TYR A 91 9.58 1.13 -6.78
CA TYR A 91 10.23 1.28 -5.47
C TYR A 91 10.92 2.64 -5.31
N SER A 92 11.61 3.13 -6.34
CA SER A 92 12.22 4.47 -6.34
C SER A 92 11.17 5.56 -6.17
N PHE A 93 9.99 5.44 -6.81
CA PHE A 93 8.89 6.36 -6.63
C PHE A 93 8.31 6.33 -5.20
N ILE A 94 8.07 5.14 -4.63
CA ILE A 94 7.53 5.01 -3.26
C ILE A 94 8.52 5.59 -2.23
N LEU A 95 9.80 5.27 -2.37
CA LEU A 95 10.86 5.68 -1.45
C LEU A 95 11.08 7.20 -1.48
N ASP A 96 10.98 7.82 -2.65
CA ASP A 96 10.96 9.28 -2.83
C ASP A 96 9.81 9.94 -2.04
N GLN A 97 8.58 9.45 -2.19
CA GLN A 97 7.43 9.98 -1.45
C GLN A 97 7.54 9.77 0.06
N LEU A 98 8.09 8.63 0.50
CA LEU A 98 8.35 8.37 1.92
C LEU A 98 9.36 9.36 2.49
N PHE A 99 10.46 9.64 1.79
CA PHE A 99 11.45 10.61 2.26
C PHE A 99 10.87 12.02 2.36
N HIS A 100 10.11 12.47 1.37
CA HIS A 100 9.43 13.77 1.44
C HIS A 100 8.51 13.87 2.65
N ILE A 101 7.66 12.86 2.88
CA ILE A 101 6.76 12.80 4.04
C ILE A 101 7.55 12.77 5.36
N ILE A 102 8.62 11.98 5.45
CA ILE A 102 9.46 11.91 6.66
C ILE A 102 10.04 13.29 6.98
N VAL A 103 10.59 14.01 5.99
CA VAL A 103 11.13 15.35 6.24
C VAL A 103 10.03 16.32 6.67
N ILE A 104 8.87 16.28 6.02
CA ILE A 104 7.72 17.10 6.42
C ILE A 104 7.31 16.81 7.86
N LEU A 105 7.21 15.54 8.27
CA LEU A 105 6.88 15.16 9.65
C LEU A 105 7.94 15.66 10.63
N ILE A 106 9.23 15.40 10.36
CA ILE A 106 10.34 15.86 11.21
C ILE A 106 10.26 17.38 11.39
N VAL A 107 10.17 18.14 10.30
CA VAL A 107 10.14 19.62 10.36
C VAL A 107 8.88 20.12 11.06
N ALA A 108 7.70 19.55 10.74
CA ALA A 108 6.44 19.98 11.32
C ALA A 108 6.36 19.70 12.83
N PHE A 109 6.86 18.54 13.29
CA PHE A 109 6.85 18.23 14.72
C PHE A 109 7.93 19.01 15.48
N ASN A 110 9.15 19.14 14.95
CA ASN A 110 10.18 19.97 15.62
C ASN A 110 9.76 21.44 15.79
N THR A 111 8.85 21.95 14.94
CA THR A 111 8.35 23.33 15.03
C THR A 111 7.00 23.50 15.73
N SER A 112 6.15 22.47 15.82
CA SER A 112 4.77 22.65 16.32
C SER A 112 4.31 21.73 17.43
N LEU A 113 5.11 20.76 17.90
CA LEU A 113 4.94 20.07 19.17
C LEU A 113 6.08 19.05 19.25
N SER A 114 6.87 19.05 20.34
CA SER A 114 7.90 18.06 20.63
C SER A 114 7.46 16.67 20.15
N PHE A 115 8.10 16.15 19.09
CA PHE A 115 7.83 14.80 18.60
C PHE A 115 8.13 13.84 19.73
N ASN A 116 7.09 13.33 20.40
CA ASN A 116 7.30 12.37 21.45
C ASN A 116 7.49 11.00 20.81
N TRP A 117 8.75 10.58 20.65
CA TRP A 117 9.11 9.24 20.20
C TRP A 117 8.45 8.14 21.06
N GLU A 118 8.07 8.46 22.30
CA GLU A 118 7.34 7.55 23.18
C GLU A 118 5.94 7.19 22.67
N LEU A 119 5.30 8.02 21.83
CA LEU A 119 4.00 7.70 21.23
C LEU A 119 4.07 6.44 20.35
N LEU A 120 5.19 6.21 19.66
CA LEU A 120 5.40 5.00 18.85
C LEU A 120 5.60 3.75 19.71
N LEU A 121 6.00 3.95 20.98
CA LEU A 121 6.20 2.89 21.96
C LEU A 121 4.96 2.69 22.86
N GLU A 122 3.90 3.46 22.63
CA GLU A 122 2.65 3.31 23.36
C GLU A 122 2.11 1.89 23.11
N PRO A 123 1.75 1.12 24.16
CA PRO A 123 1.31 -0.25 24.00
C PRO A 123 0.11 -0.41 23.05
N SER A 124 -0.78 0.58 23.01
CA SER A 124 -1.94 0.63 22.12
C SER A 124 -1.51 0.65 20.64
N VAL A 125 -0.54 1.50 20.29
CA VAL A 125 0.05 1.63 18.95
C VAL A 125 0.80 0.35 18.56
N LEU A 126 1.59 -0.21 19.49
CA LEU A 126 2.32 -1.45 19.25
C LEU A 126 1.37 -2.64 19.02
N LEU A 127 0.28 -2.73 19.78
CA LEU A 127 -0.70 -3.80 19.67
C LEU A 127 -1.47 -3.73 18.33
N VAL A 128 -1.88 -2.54 17.90
CA VAL A 128 -2.50 -2.34 16.58
C VAL A 128 -1.51 -2.68 15.46
N SER A 129 -0.26 -2.25 15.58
CA SER A 129 0.81 -2.54 14.61
C SER A 129 1.07 -4.04 14.50
N LEU A 130 1.08 -4.76 15.63
CA LEU A 130 1.21 -6.22 15.66
C LEU A 130 0.06 -6.90 14.90
N GLY A 131 -1.17 -6.41 15.04
CA GLY A 131 -2.33 -6.89 14.29
C GLY A 131 -2.15 -6.74 12.77
N TYR A 132 -1.70 -5.58 12.29
CA TYR A 132 -1.40 -5.36 10.88
C TYR A 132 -0.28 -6.29 10.36
N ILE A 133 0.80 -6.44 11.13
CA ILE A 133 1.91 -7.34 10.79
C ILE A 133 1.40 -8.79 10.68
N PHE A 134 0.65 -9.28 11.67
CA PHE A 134 0.12 -10.64 11.67
C PHE A 134 -0.81 -10.92 10.46
N LEU A 135 -1.71 -9.98 10.14
CA LEU A 135 -2.67 -10.12 9.04
C LEU A 135 -2.06 -10.00 7.63
N SER A 136 -0.79 -9.62 7.54
CA SER A 136 -0.04 -9.59 6.28
C SER A 136 0.44 -10.99 5.84
N LEU A 137 1.74 -11.26 6.00
CA LEU A 137 2.38 -12.52 5.59
C LEU A 137 2.08 -13.69 6.53
N PRO A 138 2.12 -13.57 7.87
CA PRO A 138 1.92 -14.71 8.78
C PRO A 138 0.57 -15.39 8.59
N SER A 139 -0.53 -14.63 8.60
CA SER A 139 -1.88 -15.18 8.36
C SER A 139 -2.03 -15.83 6.99
N SER A 140 -1.39 -15.29 5.94
CA SER A 140 -1.39 -15.90 4.60
C SER A 140 -0.77 -17.30 4.61
N SER A 141 0.34 -17.47 5.34
CA SER A 141 1.01 -18.76 5.49
C SER A 141 0.15 -19.76 6.26
N ILE A 142 -0.49 -19.32 7.34
CA ILE A 142 -1.40 -20.17 8.13
C ILE A 142 -2.59 -20.63 7.28
N LEU A 143 -3.23 -19.70 6.57
CA LEU A 143 -4.34 -20.05 5.67
C LEU A 143 -3.94 -21.06 4.60
N ARG A 144 -2.73 -20.92 4.04
CA ARG A 144 -2.21 -21.88 3.06
C ARG A 144 -2.08 -23.28 3.65
N VAL A 145 -1.62 -23.41 4.89
CA VAL A 145 -1.53 -24.70 5.58
C VAL A 145 -2.92 -25.30 5.82
N ILE A 146 -3.85 -24.50 6.34
CA ILE A 146 -5.24 -24.92 6.60
C ILE A 146 -5.96 -25.37 5.32
N LEU A 147 -5.75 -24.65 4.21
CA LEU A 147 -6.40 -24.94 2.94
C LEU A 147 -5.74 -26.07 2.14
N SER A 148 -4.54 -26.50 2.52
CA SER A 148 -3.76 -27.50 1.78
C SER A 148 -4.48 -28.84 1.51
N PRO A 149 -5.36 -29.37 2.39
CA PRO A 149 -6.10 -30.60 2.08
C PRO A 149 -7.09 -30.39 0.92
N TYR A 150 -7.83 -29.29 0.93
CA TYR A 150 -8.79 -28.93 -0.13
C TYR A 150 -8.08 -28.59 -1.43
N THR A 151 -6.89 -28.00 -1.35
CA THR A 151 -6.06 -27.73 -2.52
C THR A 151 -5.72 -29.02 -3.27
N LYS A 152 -5.34 -30.08 -2.55
CA LYS A 152 -5.04 -31.39 -3.15
C LYS A 152 -6.27 -32.04 -3.79
N GLU A 153 -7.45 -31.86 -3.20
CA GLU A 153 -8.70 -32.39 -3.74
C GLU A 153 -9.10 -31.69 -5.06
N VAL A 154 -8.92 -30.37 -5.11
CA VAL A 154 -9.15 -29.57 -6.32
C VAL A 154 -8.11 -29.92 -7.41
N GLU A 155 -6.82 -30.06 -7.06
CA GLU A 155 -5.74 -30.45 -7.99
C GLU A 155 -5.99 -31.81 -8.66
N ASN A 156 -6.62 -32.75 -7.96
CA ASN A 156 -6.90 -34.10 -8.49
C ASN A 156 -8.00 -34.15 -9.57
N THR A 157 -8.67 -33.04 -9.86
CA THR A 157 -9.72 -32.99 -10.89
C THR A 157 -9.16 -33.06 -12.32
N PRO A 158 -9.83 -33.76 -13.27
CA PRO A 158 -9.32 -33.95 -14.64
C PRO A 158 -9.01 -32.64 -15.40
N ILE A 159 -9.73 -31.56 -15.07
CA ILE A 159 -9.57 -30.24 -15.66
C ILE A 159 -8.27 -29.57 -15.18
N LEU A 160 -7.89 -29.78 -13.91
CA LEU A 160 -6.72 -29.16 -13.28
C LEU A 160 -5.45 -30.02 -13.39
N LYS A 161 -5.58 -31.34 -13.60
CA LYS A 161 -4.47 -32.20 -14.05
C LYS A 161 -3.94 -31.82 -15.44
N LYS A 162 -4.80 -31.28 -16.31
CA LYS A 162 -4.44 -30.90 -17.69
C LYS A 162 -3.97 -29.45 -17.80
N SER A 163 -4.28 -28.61 -16.81
CA SER A 163 -3.87 -27.21 -16.80
C SER A 163 -2.90 -26.95 -15.65
N ASN A 164 -1.63 -26.68 -15.97
CA ASN A 164 -0.63 -26.15 -15.02
C ASN A 164 -1.02 -24.76 -14.45
N HIS A 165 -2.15 -24.21 -14.89
CA HIS A 165 -2.66 -22.87 -14.64
C HIS A 165 -3.00 -22.56 -13.18
N TRP A 166 -3.48 -23.54 -12.39
CA TRP A 166 -3.91 -23.25 -11.01
C TRP A 166 -2.72 -23.21 -10.03
N LYS A 167 -1.64 -23.96 -10.30
CA LYS A 167 -0.41 -23.90 -9.52
C LYS A 167 0.13 -22.47 -9.50
N SER A 168 0.17 -21.75 -10.63
CA SER A 168 0.67 -20.37 -10.66
C SER A 168 -0.20 -19.33 -9.91
N PHE A 169 -1.50 -19.63 -9.71
CA PHE A 169 -2.40 -18.76 -8.97
C PHE A 169 -2.16 -18.79 -7.44
N PHE A 170 -1.60 -19.89 -6.90
CA PHE A 170 -1.32 -20.04 -5.45
C PHE A 170 0.12 -20.44 -5.08
N PHE A 171 0.86 -21.09 -5.97
CA PHE A 171 2.22 -21.60 -5.82
C PHE A 171 3.13 -20.99 -6.90
N SER A 172 4.02 -20.12 -6.45
CA SER A 172 5.14 -19.62 -7.24
C SER A 172 6.13 -20.76 -7.51
N GLU A 173 6.00 -21.43 -8.65
CA GLU A 173 7.11 -22.15 -9.28
C GLU A 173 7.18 -21.69 -10.74
N ASP A 174 8.37 -21.20 -11.11
CA ASP A 174 8.68 -20.70 -12.45
C ASP A 174 8.47 -21.82 -13.48
N SER A 175 7.54 -21.60 -14.39
CA SER A 175 7.58 -22.22 -15.71
C SER A 175 6.96 -21.25 -16.70
N ASP A 176 7.82 -20.77 -17.60
CA ASP A 176 7.45 -20.05 -18.80
C ASP A 176 6.68 -21.00 -19.71
N GLU A 177 5.42 -20.70 -20.00
CA GLU A 177 4.78 -20.82 -21.33
C GLU A 177 3.25 -20.57 -21.28
N VAL A 178 2.88 -19.39 -21.78
CA VAL A 178 1.72 -19.00 -22.62
C VAL A 178 0.25 -19.11 -22.09
N GLU A 179 -0.32 -17.91 -21.90
CA GLU A 179 -1.71 -17.43 -22.10
C GLU A 179 -2.89 -17.94 -21.26
N GLN A 180 -2.98 -17.44 -20.02
CA GLN A 180 -3.93 -16.37 -19.68
C GLN A 180 -3.24 -15.47 -18.64
N LYS A 181 -3.14 -14.16 -18.92
CA LYS A 181 -2.40 -13.17 -18.11
C LYS A 181 -3.03 -12.94 -16.73
N SER A 182 -2.88 -13.90 -15.81
CA SER A 182 -3.07 -13.70 -14.38
C SER A 182 -1.83 -13.01 -13.81
N LEU A 183 -2.03 -11.99 -12.97
CA LEU A 183 -0.92 -11.30 -12.30
C LEU A 183 -0.19 -12.28 -11.36
N LYS A 184 1.14 -12.41 -11.49
CA LYS A 184 1.97 -13.22 -10.59
C LYS A 184 1.72 -12.76 -9.15
N ASN A 185 1.28 -13.68 -8.27
CA ASN A 185 0.90 -13.42 -6.87
C ASN A 185 -0.34 -12.51 -6.64
N GLY A 186 -1.18 -12.26 -7.64
CA GLY A 186 -2.36 -11.40 -7.51
C GLY A 186 -3.29 -11.82 -6.35
N GLY A 187 -3.60 -13.13 -6.24
CA GLY A 187 -4.45 -13.66 -5.16
C GLY A 187 -3.88 -13.45 -3.75
N LYS A 188 -2.54 -13.53 -3.58
CA LYS A 188 -1.87 -13.27 -2.30
C LYS A 188 -2.06 -11.81 -1.88
N HIS A 189 -1.82 -10.87 -2.79
CA HIS A 189 -1.96 -9.45 -2.50
C HIS A 189 -3.42 -9.05 -2.25
N ILE A 190 -4.36 -9.58 -3.04
CA ILE A 190 -5.80 -9.38 -2.82
C ILE A 190 -6.21 -9.84 -1.42
N GLY A 191 -5.80 -11.06 -1.02
CA GLY A 191 -6.13 -11.61 0.29
C GLY A 191 -5.55 -10.78 1.45
N ILE A 192 -4.32 -10.26 1.31
CA ILE A 192 -3.74 -9.36 2.32
C ILE A 192 -4.55 -8.08 2.42
N ILE A 193 -4.81 -7.41 1.30
CA ILE A 193 -5.53 -6.13 1.27
C ILE A 193 -6.91 -6.26 1.93
N GLU A 194 -7.67 -7.31 1.60
CA GLU A 194 -8.98 -7.55 2.19
C GLU A 194 -8.91 -7.72 3.71
N ARG A 195 -7.97 -8.51 4.22
CA ARG A 195 -7.84 -8.70 5.68
C ARG A 195 -7.46 -7.41 6.39
N LEU A 196 -6.57 -6.61 5.80
CA LEU A 196 -6.21 -5.31 6.37
C LEU A 196 -7.41 -4.36 6.37
N LEU A 197 -8.21 -4.31 5.30
CA LEU A 197 -9.44 -3.52 5.25
C LEU A 197 -10.46 -3.96 6.31
N VAL A 198 -10.71 -5.27 6.44
CA VAL A 198 -11.61 -5.81 7.47
C VAL A 198 -11.15 -5.43 8.87
N PHE A 199 -9.86 -5.61 9.14
CA PHE A 199 -9.26 -5.25 10.42
C PHE A 199 -9.42 -3.76 10.72
N THR A 200 -9.08 -2.88 9.77
CA THR A 200 -9.25 -1.43 9.91
C THR A 200 -10.71 -1.08 10.16
N PHE A 201 -11.66 -1.59 9.35
CA PHE A 201 -13.09 -1.31 9.49
C PHE A 201 -13.62 -1.71 10.87
N ILE A 202 -13.19 -2.84 11.41
CA ILE A 202 -13.59 -3.26 12.76
C ILE A 202 -13.01 -2.32 13.80
N LEU A 203 -11.71 -1.97 13.73
CA LEU A 203 -11.07 -1.05 14.68
C LEU A 203 -11.75 0.33 14.71
N ILE A 204 -12.25 0.83 13.58
CA ILE A 204 -13.01 2.10 13.52
C ILE A 204 -14.53 1.93 13.75
N GLY A 205 -14.99 0.72 14.11
CA GLY A 205 -16.39 0.42 14.43
C GLY A 205 -17.34 0.28 13.22
N GLN A 206 -16.81 0.23 12.00
CA GLN A 206 -17.56 0.18 10.74
C GLN A 206 -17.87 -1.25 10.28
N TRP A 207 -18.69 -1.97 11.04
CA TRP A 207 -19.09 -3.35 10.72
C TRP A 207 -19.85 -3.48 9.40
N SER A 208 -20.61 -2.45 9.01
CA SER A 208 -21.32 -2.39 7.73
C SER A 208 -20.37 -2.46 6.53
N ALA A 209 -19.20 -1.81 6.61
CA ALA A 209 -18.18 -1.84 5.55
C ALA A 209 -17.57 -3.24 5.36
N VAL A 210 -17.43 -4.02 6.44
CA VAL A 210 -17.02 -5.44 6.37
C VAL A 210 -18.06 -6.27 5.61
N GLY A 211 -19.34 -6.10 5.94
CA GLY A 211 -20.44 -6.80 5.25
C GLY A 211 -20.52 -6.44 3.75
N PHE A 212 -20.32 -5.16 3.42
CA PHE A 212 -20.24 -4.70 2.04
C PHE A 212 -19.08 -5.35 1.28
N LEU A 213 -17.88 -5.40 1.89
CA LEU A 213 -16.69 -5.99 1.27
C LEU A 213 -16.88 -7.50 0.97
N ILE A 214 -17.45 -8.27 1.91
CA ILE A 214 -17.77 -9.70 1.71
C ILE A 214 -18.79 -9.88 0.59
N THR A 215 -19.80 -9.02 0.55
CA THR A 215 -20.87 -9.08 -0.45
C THR A 215 -20.31 -8.76 -1.84
N ALA A 216 -19.54 -7.68 -1.98
CA ALA A 216 -18.89 -7.31 -3.24
C ALA A 216 -18.02 -8.45 -3.80
N LYS A 217 -17.24 -9.11 -2.93
CA LYS A 217 -16.43 -10.27 -3.32
C LYS A 217 -17.28 -11.45 -3.78
N SER A 218 -18.41 -11.69 -3.12
CA SER A 218 -19.36 -12.73 -3.53
C SER A 218 -20.00 -12.42 -4.89
N VAL A 219 -20.39 -11.16 -5.14
CA VAL A 219 -20.96 -10.71 -6.42
C VAL A 219 -20.01 -10.94 -7.59
N PHE A 220 -18.73 -10.56 -7.46
CA PHE A 220 -17.74 -10.82 -8.51
C PHE A 220 -17.51 -12.31 -8.77
N ARG A 221 -17.78 -13.15 -7.77
CA ARG A 221 -17.66 -14.61 -7.89
C ARG A 221 -18.86 -15.24 -8.59
N PHE A 222 -20.08 -14.70 -8.46
CA PHE A 222 -21.29 -15.25 -9.08
C PHE A 222 -21.21 -15.32 -10.61
N GLY A 223 -20.48 -14.40 -11.25
CA GLY A 223 -20.24 -14.44 -12.70
C GLY A 223 -19.48 -15.69 -13.18
N ASP A 224 -18.57 -16.23 -12.36
CA ASP A 224 -17.81 -17.45 -12.66
C ASP A 224 -18.60 -18.74 -12.37
N LEU A 225 -19.62 -18.67 -11.50
CA LEU A 225 -20.47 -19.82 -11.13
C LEU A 225 -21.46 -20.20 -12.24
N ASN A 226 -21.94 -19.22 -13.00
CA ASN A 226 -22.93 -19.43 -14.08
C ASN A 226 -22.34 -20.08 -15.34
N GLN A 227 -21.02 -20.25 -15.44
CA GLN A 227 -20.36 -20.80 -16.64
C GLN A 227 -20.01 -22.29 -16.54
N GLY A 228 -20.63 -23.06 -15.62
CA GLY A 228 -20.38 -24.50 -15.49
C GLY A 228 -18.99 -24.86 -14.95
N LYS A 229 -18.27 -23.88 -14.37
CA LYS A 229 -16.95 -24.11 -13.76
C LYS A 229 -17.07 -24.97 -12.50
N ASN A 230 -16.16 -25.94 -12.44
CA ASN A 230 -15.98 -26.99 -11.44
C ASN A 230 -16.44 -26.64 -10.01
N ARG A 231 -17.47 -27.34 -9.51
CA ARG A 231 -18.08 -27.16 -8.18
C ARG A 231 -17.06 -27.17 -7.04
N GLN A 232 -16.05 -28.05 -7.11
CA GLN A 232 -15.01 -28.16 -6.10
C GLN A 232 -14.11 -26.92 -6.02
N PHE A 233 -13.80 -26.29 -7.17
CA PHE A 233 -13.05 -25.04 -7.20
C PHE A 233 -13.86 -23.89 -6.57
N THR A 234 -15.15 -23.83 -6.89
CA THR A 234 -16.08 -22.89 -6.27
C THR A 234 -16.13 -23.05 -4.76
N GLU A 235 -16.28 -24.27 -4.25
CA GLU A 235 -16.33 -24.55 -2.82
C GLU A 235 -15.00 -24.17 -2.15
N TYR A 236 -13.86 -24.54 -2.75
CA TYR A 236 -12.52 -24.19 -2.27
C TYR A 236 -12.32 -22.68 -2.09
N VAL A 237 -12.65 -21.87 -3.11
CA VAL A 237 -12.46 -20.42 -3.01
C VAL A 237 -13.44 -19.83 -1.98
N LEU A 238 -14.58 -20.49 -1.68
CA LEU A 238 -15.60 -19.99 -0.75
C LEU A 238 -15.11 -20.20 0.67
N ILE A 239 -14.66 -21.42 0.95
CA ILE A 239 -14.00 -21.81 2.20
C ILE A 239 -12.80 -20.89 2.45
N GLY A 240 -11.94 -20.68 1.45
CA GLY A 240 -10.76 -19.82 1.60
C GLY A 240 -11.10 -18.37 1.90
N THR A 241 -12.15 -17.83 1.28
CA THR A 241 -12.62 -16.47 1.56
C THR A 241 -13.18 -16.37 2.98
N LEU A 242 -14.11 -17.26 3.36
CA LEU A 242 -14.72 -17.25 4.69
C LEU A 242 -13.69 -17.41 5.81
N LEU A 243 -12.71 -18.31 5.65
CA LEU A 243 -11.62 -18.47 6.61
C LEU A 243 -10.74 -17.21 6.71
N SER A 244 -10.45 -16.55 5.58
CA SER A 244 -9.64 -15.31 5.57
C SER A 244 -10.34 -14.18 6.31
N PHE A 245 -11.63 -13.97 6.05
CA PHE A 245 -12.44 -12.98 6.78
C PHE A 245 -12.57 -13.35 8.26
N GLY A 246 -12.80 -14.63 8.57
CA GLY A 246 -12.85 -15.12 9.95
C GLY A 246 -11.56 -14.84 10.73
N PHE A 247 -10.40 -15.08 10.13
CA PHE A 247 -9.10 -14.74 10.72
C PHE A 247 -8.97 -13.23 10.98
N ALA A 248 -9.32 -12.39 10.01
CA ALA A 248 -9.24 -10.94 10.17
C ALA A 248 -10.17 -10.43 11.28
N ILE A 249 -11.42 -10.91 11.32
CA ILE A 249 -12.40 -10.56 12.36
C ILE A 249 -11.89 -11.01 13.73
N PHE A 250 -11.43 -12.26 13.85
CA PHE A 250 -10.92 -12.79 15.10
C PHE A 250 -9.72 -11.98 15.63
N THR A 251 -8.74 -11.68 14.78
CA THR A 251 -7.60 -10.84 15.15
C THR A 251 -8.04 -9.43 15.54
N ALA A 252 -8.99 -8.83 14.82
CA ALA A 252 -9.51 -7.50 15.15
C ALA A 252 -10.18 -7.46 16.52
N LEU A 253 -11.02 -8.45 16.83
CA LEU A 253 -11.67 -8.57 18.13
C LEU A 253 -10.67 -8.80 19.26
N LEU A 254 -9.64 -9.63 19.03
CA LEU A 254 -8.58 -9.88 19.99
C LEU A 254 -7.79 -8.59 20.28
N VAL A 255 -7.44 -7.83 19.24
CA VAL A 255 -6.77 -6.52 19.39
C VAL A 255 -7.67 -5.53 20.12
N GLN A 256 -8.96 -5.42 19.78
CA GLN A 256 -9.88 -4.54 20.50
C GLN A 256 -10.02 -4.91 21.98
N PHE A 257 -10.07 -6.22 22.27
CA PHE A 257 -10.14 -6.69 23.65
C PHE A 257 -8.86 -6.33 24.42
N ALA A 258 -7.69 -6.60 23.83
CA ALA A 258 -6.41 -6.27 24.45
C ALA A 258 -6.19 -4.74 24.58
N LEU A 259 -6.70 -3.92 23.65
CA LEU A 259 -6.71 -2.46 23.76
C LEU A 259 -7.54 -1.94 24.94
N ARG A 260 -8.48 -2.72 25.49
CA ARG A 260 -9.22 -2.35 26.70
C ARG A 260 -8.46 -2.68 27.99
N LEU A 261 -7.40 -3.48 27.90
CA LEU A 261 -6.61 -3.94 29.04
C LEU A 261 -5.36 -3.09 29.28
N VAL A 262 -5.02 -2.22 28.34
CA VAL A 262 -3.86 -1.32 28.42
C VAL A 262 -4.34 0.12 28.34
#